data_AF-A0A811Z7P7-F1
#
_entry.id   AF-A0A811Z7P7-F1
#
_cell.length_a   1.000
_cell.length_b   1.000
_cell.length_c   1.000
_cell.angle_alpha   90.00
_cell.angle_beta   90.00
_cell.angle_gamma   90.00
#
_symmetry.space_group_name_H-M   'P 1'
#
loop_
_entity.id
_entity.type
_entity.pdbx_description
1 polymer ?
#
loop_
_entity_poly.entity_id
_entity_poly.type
_entity_poly.pdbx_seq_one_letter_code
_entity_poly.pdbx_strand_id
1 'polypeptide(L)'
;MATNGTVLKRLEQKGAEADQIIEYKAILQATLREEKKPQVENIKLKKEIKELKQELIQAEIQNGVKQIPFPSGTLLQANSMVSENVIQSRPITTISSGAKEQTGGRAAEEKKMEEKIEQSVAGSADSKPVDVSRLDLRIGCIITARRHPDADFLYVEEVEIGETAPRTVVSGLVNPVSLEQMQNRMVILLCNLKPAKMLGVISSNGGMCASSPEKVEILAPPTGSVPGDKIVSDAFPGEPDKELNPKKIWEQIQLDLYTNDECVAIYKGAPFEVKGKGVCRAQTMTNSGIK
;
A
#
# COMPACT_ATOMS: atom_id res chain seq x y z
N MET A 1 -9.06 -18.72 -60.05
CA MET A 1 -9.42 -19.63 -58.92
C MET A 1 -8.72 -19.27 -57.61
N ALA A 2 -7.41 -19.00 -57.57
CA ALA A 2 -6.65 -18.78 -56.31
C ALA A 2 -7.21 -17.69 -55.36
N THR A 3 -7.90 -16.67 -55.88
CA THR A 3 -8.50 -15.56 -55.10
C THR A 3 -9.51 -16.03 -54.05
N ASN A 4 -10.34 -17.02 -54.37
CA ASN A 4 -11.53 -17.33 -53.57
C ASN A 4 -11.15 -18.03 -52.25
N GLY A 5 -10.13 -18.90 -52.28
CA GLY A 5 -9.61 -19.56 -51.07
C GLY A 5 -8.98 -18.57 -50.07
N THR A 6 -8.38 -17.48 -50.55
CA THR A 6 -7.84 -16.41 -49.69
C THR A 6 -8.95 -15.58 -49.03
N VAL A 7 -10.08 -15.40 -49.70
CA VAL A 7 -11.27 -14.76 -49.09
C VAL A 7 -11.90 -15.68 -48.06
N LEU A 8 -12.06 -16.97 -48.37
CA LEU A 8 -12.63 -17.97 -47.45
C LEU A 8 -11.84 -18.04 -46.13
N LYS A 9 -10.52 -18.19 -46.19
CA LYS A 9 -9.64 -18.22 -45.01
C LYS A 9 -9.72 -16.97 -44.13
N ARG A 10 -9.94 -15.79 -44.73
CA ARG A 10 -10.13 -14.54 -43.99
C ARG A 10 -11.50 -14.44 -43.32
N LEU A 11 -12.52 -15.11 -43.86
CA LEU A 11 -13.84 -15.22 -43.24
C LEU A 11 -13.82 -16.24 -42.10
N GLU A 12 -13.19 -17.40 -42.31
CA GLU A 12 -12.97 -18.44 -41.30
C GLU A 12 -12.17 -17.87 -40.10
N GLN A 13 -11.05 -17.18 -40.36
CA GLN A 13 -10.27 -16.52 -39.30
C GLN A 13 -11.09 -15.49 -38.53
N LYS A 14 -11.87 -14.64 -39.21
CA LYS A 14 -12.73 -13.65 -38.55
C LYS A 14 -13.88 -14.26 -37.75
N GLY A 15 -14.35 -15.44 -38.13
CA GLY A 15 -15.28 -16.24 -37.33
C GLY A 15 -14.64 -16.66 -36.01
N ALA A 16 -13.47 -17.31 -36.08
CA ALA A 16 -12.73 -17.74 -34.90
C ALA A 16 -12.32 -16.57 -33.97
N GLU A 17 -11.91 -15.43 -34.53
CA GLU A 17 -11.64 -14.19 -33.78
C GLU A 17 -12.91 -13.67 -33.06
N ALA A 18 -14.08 -13.72 -33.71
CA ALA A 18 -15.34 -13.30 -33.11
C ALA A 18 -15.80 -14.26 -31.99
N ASP A 19 -15.70 -15.57 -32.21
CA ASP A 19 -16.06 -16.59 -31.22
C ASP A 19 -15.16 -16.48 -29.97
N GLN A 20 -13.85 -16.28 -30.16
CA GLN A 20 -12.90 -16.07 -29.05
C GLN A 20 -13.20 -14.78 -28.26
N ILE A 21 -13.65 -13.70 -28.93
CA ILE A 21 -14.11 -12.48 -28.26
C ILE A 21 -15.40 -12.72 -27.45
N ILE A 22 -16.32 -13.55 -27.95
CA ILE A 22 -17.55 -13.93 -27.26
C ILE A 22 -17.24 -14.76 -26.00
N GLU A 23 -16.36 -15.77 -26.11
CA GLU A 23 -15.91 -16.58 -24.99
C GLU A 23 -15.21 -15.74 -23.91
N TYR A 24 -14.23 -14.92 -24.30
CA TYR A 24 -13.52 -14.03 -23.38
C TYR A 24 -14.47 -13.07 -22.64
N LYS A 25 -15.46 -12.52 -23.36
CA LYS A 25 -16.50 -11.65 -22.77
C LYS A 25 -17.40 -12.41 -21.79
N ALA A 26 -17.75 -13.67 -22.06
CA ALA A 26 -18.52 -14.51 -21.15
C ALA A 26 -17.74 -14.82 -19.86
N ILE A 27 -16.45 -15.16 -19.97
CA ILE A 27 -15.54 -15.37 -18.84
C ILE A 27 -15.46 -14.08 -17.99
N LEU A 28 -15.23 -12.92 -18.62
CA LEU A 28 -15.13 -11.64 -17.91
C LEU A 28 -16.42 -11.29 -17.16
N GLN A 29 -17.59 -11.56 -17.76
CA GLN A 29 -18.89 -11.38 -17.10
C GLN A 29 -19.14 -12.36 -15.95
N ALA A 30 -18.62 -13.59 -16.03
CA ALA A 30 -18.66 -14.54 -14.92
C ALA A 30 -17.78 -14.05 -13.75
N THR A 31 -16.53 -13.65 -14.01
CA THR A 31 -15.63 -13.08 -12.98
C THR A 31 -16.26 -11.87 -12.29
N LEU A 32 -16.78 -10.90 -13.05
CA LEU A 32 -17.49 -9.71 -12.53
C LEU A 32 -18.77 -10.04 -11.74
N ARG A 33 -19.31 -11.26 -11.87
CA ARG A 33 -20.47 -11.74 -11.10
C ARG A 33 -20.04 -12.42 -9.81
N GLU A 34 -18.96 -13.21 -9.84
CA GLU A 34 -18.37 -13.82 -8.66
C GLU A 34 -17.80 -12.75 -7.71
N GLU A 35 -17.09 -11.73 -8.22
CA GLU A 35 -16.58 -10.59 -7.42
C GLU A 35 -17.69 -9.82 -6.67
N LYS A 36 -18.93 -9.81 -7.20
CA LYS A 36 -20.06 -9.13 -6.58
C LYS A 36 -20.75 -9.94 -5.47
N LYS A 37 -20.57 -11.26 -5.41
CA LYS A 37 -21.12 -12.10 -4.34
C LYS A 37 -20.60 -11.68 -2.95
N PRO A 38 -19.26 -11.62 -2.68
CA PRO A 38 -18.76 -11.24 -1.37
C PRO A 38 -19.05 -9.77 -1.04
N GLN A 39 -19.27 -8.90 -2.03
CA GLN A 39 -19.71 -7.52 -1.77
C GLN A 39 -21.13 -7.50 -1.18
N VAL A 40 -22.07 -8.24 -1.77
CA VAL A 40 -23.45 -8.36 -1.27
C VAL A 40 -23.48 -9.08 0.09
N GLU A 41 -22.67 -10.12 0.26
CA GLU A 41 -22.55 -10.85 1.53
C GLU A 41 -21.96 -9.98 2.65
N ASN A 42 -20.90 -9.22 2.39
CA ASN A 42 -20.35 -8.25 3.34
C ASN A 42 -21.36 -7.15 3.72
N ILE A 43 -22.20 -6.70 2.78
CA ILE A 43 -23.29 -5.76 3.10
C ILE A 43 -24.34 -6.41 4.03
N LYS A 44 -24.71 -7.67 3.77
CA LYS A 44 -25.62 -8.44 4.65
C LYS A 44 -25.01 -8.62 6.04
N LEU A 45 -23.76 -9.09 6.14
CA LEU A 45 -23.07 -9.32 7.40
C LEU A 45 -22.85 -8.02 8.19
N LYS A 46 -22.50 -6.91 7.53
CA LYS A 46 -22.40 -5.59 8.19
C LYS A 46 -23.76 -5.09 8.73
N LYS A 47 -24.88 -5.44 8.08
CA LYS A 47 -26.24 -5.20 8.60
C LYS A 47 -26.55 -6.10 9.80
N GLU A 48 -26.31 -7.40 9.68
CA GLU A 48 -26.59 -8.43 10.69
C GLU A 48 -25.78 -8.19 11.98
N ILE A 49 -24.50 -7.81 11.86
CA ILE A 49 -23.65 -7.38 12.98
C ILE A 49 -24.18 -6.11 13.65
N LYS A 50 -24.78 -5.17 12.90
CA LYS A 50 -25.39 -3.97 13.47
C LYS A 50 -26.67 -4.29 14.25
N GLU A 51 -27.51 -5.18 13.71
CA GLU A 51 -28.75 -5.62 14.34
C GLU A 51 -28.46 -6.42 15.62
N LEU A 52 -27.54 -7.40 15.58
CA LEU A 52 -27.09 -8.15 16.74
C LEU A 52 -26.43 -7.28 17.82
N LYS A 53 -25.64 -6.26 17.43
CA LYS A 53 -25.12 -5.28 18.40
C LYS A 53 -26.23 -4.47 19.06
N GLN A 54 -27.25 -4.06 18.32
CA GLN A 54 -28.39 -3.33 18.86
C GLN A 54 -29.26 -4.21 19.79
N GLU A 55 -29.39 -5.51 19.48
CA GLU A 55 -30.07 -6.49 20.34
C GLU A 55 -29.28 -6.77 21.63
N LEU A 56 -27.95 -6.96 21.54
CA LEU A 56 -27.07 -7.07 22.70
C LEU A 56 -27.17 -5.83 23.61
N ILE A 57 -27.15 -4.63 23.03
CA ILE A 57 -27.34 -3.37 23.75
C ILE A 57 -28.67 -3.35 24.51
N GLN A 58 -29.77 -3.82 23.91
CA GLN A 58 -31.07 -3.91 24.57
C GLN A 58 -31.08 -4.95 25.70
N ALA A 59 -30.46 -6.12 25.48
CA ALA A 59 -30.36 -7.17 26.49
C ALA A 59 -29.50 -6.75 27.70
N GLU A 60 -28.39 -6.03 27.48
CA GLU A 60 -27.57 -5.43 28.54
C GLU A 60 -28.37 -4.45 29.39
N ILE A 61 -29.12 -3.53 28.76
CA ILE A 61 -29.96 -2.54 29.44
C ILE A 61 -31.07 -3.22 30.24
N GLN A 62 -31.73 -4.26 29.68
CA GLN A 62 -32.76 -5.03 30.39
C GLN A 62 -32.21 -5.77 31.61
N ASN A 63 -30.97 -6.26 31.55
CA ASN A 63 -30.26 -6.89 32.67
C ASN A 63 -29.62 -5.85 33.64
N GLY A 64 -29.94 -4.56 33.50
CA GLY A 64 -29.51 -3.51 34.43
C GLY A 64 -28.07 -3.02 34.23
N VAL A 65 -27.40 -3.41 33.14
CA VAL A 65 -26.04 -2.94 32.83
C VAL A 65 -26.09 -1.48 32.37
N LYS A 66 -25.44 -0.59 33.12
CA LYS A 66 -25.32 0.82 32.76
C LYS A 66 -24.33 0.98 31.60
N GLN A 67 -24.84 1.22 30.41
CA GLN A 67 -23.98 1.59 29.28
C GLN A 67 -23.37 2.98 29.49
N ILE A 68 -22.05 3.05 29.33
CA ILE A 68 -21.30 4.31 29.30
C ILE A 68 -21.28 4.78 27.84
N PRO A 69 -21.88 5.93 27.49
CA PRO A 69 -21.87 6.42 26.12
C PRO A 69 -20.45 6.78 25.69
N PHE A 70 -19.91 6.06 24.71
CA PHE A 70 -18.60 6.35 24.15
C PHE A 70 -18.66 7.67 23.36
N PRO A 71 -17.77 8.66 23.61
CA PRO A 71 -17.84 9.99 23.01
C PRO A 71 -17.39 10.00 21.54
N SER A 72 -18.20 9.40 20.65
CA SER A 72 -18.12 9.62 19.20
C SER A 72 -18.79 10.95 18.86
N GLY A 73 -18.09 11.80 18.09
CA GLY A 73 -18.48 13.20 17.86
C GLY A 73 -19.84 13.43 17.21
N THR A 74 -20.45 14.57 17.54
CA THR A 74 -21.80 15.00 17.11
C THR A 74 -22.01 14.96 15.59
N LEU A 75 -23.05 14.26 15.16
CA LEU A 75 -23.53 14.26 13.78
C LEU A 75 -24.33 15.55 13.51
N LEU A 76 -23.76 16.50 12.77
CA LEU A 76 -24.51 17.64 12.22
C LEU A 76 -25.18 17.24 10.91
N GLN A 77 -26.49 17.02 10.99
CA GLN A 77 -27.33 16.69 9.84
C GLN A 77 -27.83 17.97 9.18
N ALA A 78 -27.51 18.17 7.90
CA ALA A 78 -27.96 19.33 7.12
C ALA A 78 -28.56 18.88 5.78
N ASN A 79 -29.75 18.29 5.82
CA ASN A 79 -30.53 18.02 4.62
C ASN A 79 -31.32 19.28 4.21
N SER A 80 -31.10 19.78 3.00
CA SER A 80 -32.13 20.53 2.27
C SER A 80 -31.93 20.36 0.77
N MET A 81 -32.95 19.87 0.07
CA MET A 81 -32.96 19.74 -1.39
C MET A 81 -33.77 20.88 -2.00
N VAL A 82 -33.14 21.72 -2.82
CA VAL A 82 -33.83 22.58 -3.79
C VAL A 82 -33.00 22.61 -5.08
N SER A 83 -33.66 22.51 -6.23
CA SER A 83 -33.04 22.52 -7.57
C SER A 83 -33.31 23.85 -8.29
N GLU A 84 -32.77 23.98 -9.51
CA GLU A 84 -33.15 24.96 -10.55
C GLU A 84 -32.82 26.45 -10.30
N ASN A 85 -31.69 26.93 -10.83
CA ASN A 85 -31.61 27.58 -12.16
C ASN A 85 -30.14 28.01 -12.44
N VAL A 86 -29.54 27.69 -13.59
CA VAL A 86 -29.70 28.31 -14.92
C VAL A 86 -29.31 29.80 -14.96
N ILE A 87 -28.05 30.07 -15.32
CA ILE A 87 -27.68 31.16 -16.23
C ILE A 87 -26.66 30.60 -17.24
N GLN A 88 -26.92 30.79 -18.54
CA GLN A 88 -25.93 30.57 -19.60
C GLN A 88 -25.41 31.91 -20.12
N SER A 89 -24.16 31.96 -20.57
CA SER A 89 -23.69 32.96 -21.53
C SER A 89 -22.52 32.42 -22.37
N ARG A 90 -22.64 32.61 -23.68
CA ARG A 90 -21.73 32.27 -24.80
C ARG A 90 -21.93 33.40 -25.84
N PRO A 91 -21.18 33.46 -26.95
CA PRO A 91 -19.80 33.06 -27.22
C PRO A 91 -19.01 34.20 -27.92
N ILE A 92 -17.74 33.98 -28.29
CA ILE A 92 -17.17 34.56 -29.52
C ILE A 92 -16.40 33.47 -30.27
N THR A 93 -16.52 33.46 -31.61
CA THR A 93 -15.88 32.52 -32.54
C THR A 93 -15.44 33.30 -33.79
N THR A 94 -14.16 33.25 -34.18
CA THR A 94 -13.76 33.34 -35.60
C THR A 94 -12.31 32.88 -35.89
N ILE A 95 -12.20 32.20 -37.05
CA ILE A 95 -11.11 31.88 -38.00
C ILE A 95 -9.88 32.84 -38.07
N SER A 96 -8.75 32.56 -38.75
CA SER A 96 -8.43 31.67 -39.90
C SER A 96 -6.89 31.41 -40.00
N SER A 97 -6.35 30.20 -40.23
CA SER A 97 -6.12 29.43 -41.49
C SER A 97 -4.83 29.74 -42.30
N GLY A 98 -4.07 28.69 -42.68
CA GLY A 98 -2.88 28.72 -43.59
C GLY A 98 -1.64 28.12 -42.90
N ALA A 99 -1.02 26.98 -43.27
CA ALA A 99 -0.76 26.32 -44.58
C ALA A 99 0.26 27.09 -45.45
N LYS A 100 1.24 26.46 -46.11
CA LYS A 100 1.27 25.09 -46.68
C LYS A 100 2.71 24.62 -47.03
N GLU A 101 3.01 23.31 -46.87
CA GLU A 101 4.01 22.49 -47.63
C GLU A 101 5.51 22.89 -47.69
N GLN A 102 6.49 22.01 -47.98
CA GLN A 102 6.54 20.55 -48.27
C GLN A 102 7.79 19.93 -47.53
N THR A 103 8.51 18.84 -47.84
CA THR A 103 8.64 17.94 -49.02
C THR A 103 8.86 16.46 -48.58
N GLY A 104 9.99 15.80 -48.92
CA GLY A 104 10.42 14.46 -48.50
C GLY A 104 11.93 14.26 -48.76
N GLY A 105 12.56 13.09 -48.59
CA GLY A 105 12.08 11.81 -48.04
C GLY A 105 12.99 10.60 -48.40
N ARG A 106 12.69 9.42 -47.82
CA ARG A 106 13.00 8.05 -48.30
C ARG A 106 14.47 7.57 -48.41
N ALA A 107 14.92 6.72 -47.48
CA ALA A 107 15.84 5.57 -47.69
C ALA A 107 15.89 4.64 -46.45
N ALA A 108 16.20 3.34 -46.64
CA ALA A 108 16.62 2.27 -45.69
C ALA A 108 16.17 2.34 -44.21
N GLU A 109 15.60 1.31 -43.56
CA GLU A 109 15.53 -0.13 -43.86
C GLU A 109 16.91 -0.84 -43.96
N GLU A 110 17.67 -0.80 -42.85
CA GLU A 110 18.55 -1.91 -42.45
C GLU A 110 18.83 -1.83 -40.93
N LYS A 111 19.42 -2.90 -40.35
CA LYS A 111 19.75 -3.04 -38.91
C LYS A 111 18.60 -2.93 -37.90
N LYS A 112 17.59 -3.81 -38.02
CA LYS A 112 16.82 -4.27 -36.86
C LYS A 112 17.33 -5.62 -36.36
N MET A 113 18.57 -5.64 -35.85
CA MET A 113 19.17 -6.80 -35.17
C MET A 113 19.85 -6.33 -33.87
N GLU A 114 19.04 -5.81 -32.95
CA GLU A 114 19.47 -5.47 -31.59
C GLU A 114 18.42 -5.88 -30.53
N GLU A 115 17.56 -6.84 -30.91
CA GLU A 115 16.94 -7.72 -29.94
C GLU A 115 18.02 -8.69 -29.44
N LYS A 116 18.12 -8.91 -28.11
CA LYS A 116 19.10 -9.76 -27.40
C LYS A 116 20.44 -9.14 -26.94
N ILE A 117 20.47 -7.86 -26.52
CA ILE A 117 21.49 -7.37 -25.54
C ILE A 117 20.88 -6.59 -24.35
N GLU A 118 19.73 -7.03 -23.83
CA GLU A 118 19.19 -6.59 -22.52
C GLU A 118 18.84 -7.76 -21.56
N GLN A 119 19.46 -8.94 -21.76
CA GLN A 119 19.30 -10.11 -20.88
C GLN A 119 20.65 -10.72 -20.46
N SER A 120 21.60 -9.90 -20.00
CA SER A 120 22.90 -10.37 -19.51
C SER A 120 23.57 -9.51 -18.43
N VAL A 121 22.84 -8.62 -17.73
CA VAL A 121 23.34 -7.89 -16.53
C VAL A 121 22.49 -8.14 -15.27
N ALA A 122 21.66 -9.19 -15.29
CA ALA A 122 20.96 -9.70 -14.10
C ALA A 122 21.81 -10.78 -13.40
N GLY A 123 22.99 -10.40 -12.88
CA GLY A 123 23.97 -11.40 -12.41
C GLY A 123 25.18 -10.87 -11.64
N SER A 124 25.03 -9.81 -10.83
CA SER A 124 26.11 -9.31 -9.95
C SER A 124 25.56 -8.55 -8.72
N ALA A 125 24.77 -9.24 -7.89
CA ALA A 125 24.16 -8.65 -6.68
C ALA A 125 24.13 -9.61 -5.46
N ASP A 126 24.86 -10.73 -5.55
CA ASP A 126 24.83 -11.85 -4.57
C ASP A 126 26.21 -12.05 -3.91
N SER A 127 26.94 -10.94 -3.71
CA SER A 127 28.24 -10.88 -3.01
C SER A 127 28.27 -9.88 -1.84
N LYS A 128 27.21 -9.07 -1.65
CA LYS A 128 27.00 -8.33 -0.40
C LYS A 128 26.62 -9.32 0.72
N PRO A 129 27.15 -9.19 1.95
CA PRO A 129 26.62 -9.92 3.10
C PRO A 129 25.12 -9.66 3.29
N VAL A 130 24.39 -10.63 3.85
CA VAL A 130 22.96 -10.49 4.18
C VAL A 130 22.83 -9.99 5.60
N ASP A 131 22.84 -8.67 5.75
CA ASP A 131 22.70 -7.97 7.02
C ASP A 131 21.83 -6.70 6.89
N VAL A 132 21.58 -6.06 8.04
CA VAL A 132 20.70 -4.90 8.18
C VAL A 132 21.09 -3.69 7.30
N SER A 133 22.36 -3.56 6.87
CA SER A 133 22.79 -2.45 6.01
C SER A 133 22.06 -2.41 4.66
N ARG A 134 21.45 -3.51 4.23
CA ARG A 134 20.64 -3.62 3.01
C ARG A 134 19.24 -3.00 3.16
N LEU A 135 18.77 -2.73 4.38
CA LEU A 135 17.45 -2.19 4.69
C LEU A 135 17.45 -0.65 4.72
N ASP A 136 16.54 0.00 4.00
CA ASP A 136 16.36 1.46 4.06
C ASP A 136 15.41 1.82 5.20
N LEU A 137 15.93 1.77 6.44
CA LEU A 137 15.19 2.10 7.65
C LEU A 137 15.24 3.60 7.91
N ARG A 138 14.06 4.25 7.91
CA ARG A 138 13.92 5.69 8.18
C ARG A 138 12.84 5.98 9.19
N ILE A 139 12.95 7.15 9.82
CA ILE A 139 11.91 7.69 10.67
C ILE A 139 10.82 8.33 9.81
N GLY A 140 9.56 8.14 10.20
CA GLY A 140 8.42 8.84 9.62
C GLY A 140 7.46 9.38 10.66
N CYS A 141 6.63 10.34 10.26
CA CYS A 141 5.52 10.86 11.05
C CYS A 141 4.18 10.52 10.37
N ILE A 142 3.28 9.84 11.07
CA ILE A 142 1.94 9.54 10.56
C ILE A 142 1.12 10.83 10.59
N ILE A 143 0.95 11.49 9.45
CA ILE A 143 0.18 12.74 9.34
C ILE A 143 -1.31 12.47 9.58
N THR A 144 -1.82 11.40 8.96
CA THR A 144 -3.19 10.92 9.18
C THR A 144 -3.23 9.41 9.18
N ALA A 145 -4.00 8.81 10.08
CA ALA A 145 -4.43 7.43 10.01
C ALA A 145 -5.96 7.35 9.89
N ARG A 146 -6.46 6.38 9.12
CA ARG A 146 -7.90 6.07 8.96
C ARG A 146 -8.11 4.56 8.87
N ARG A 147 -9.26 4.04 9.31
CA ARG A 147 -9.60 2.61 9.10
C ARG A 147 -9.71 2.33 7.60
N HIS A 148 -9.22 1.17 7.16
CA HIS A 148 -9.34 0.73 5.77
C HIS A 148 -10.81 0.45 5.42
N PRO A 149 -11.35 0.97 4.30
CA PRO A 149 -12.79 0.88 4.00
C PRO A 149 -13.30 -0.56 3.89
N ASP A 150 -12.48 -1.44 3.29
CA ASP A 150 -12.81 -2.84 3.02
C ASP A 150 -12.15 -3.83 3.99
N ALA A 151 -11.55 -3.37 5.10
CA ALA A 151 -10.82 -4.24 6.03
C ALA A 151 -10.85 -3.75 7.48
N ASP A 152 -11.60 -4.43 8.35
CA ASP A 152 -11.83 -3.98 9.74
C ASP A 152 -10.57 -4.02 10.64
N PHE A 153 -9.53 -4.77 10.25
CA PHE A 153 -8.26 -4.94 10.98
C PHE A 153 -7.10 -4.09 10.45
N LEU A 154 -7.29 -3.33 9.37
CA LEU A 154 -6.22 -2.53 8.75
C LEU A 154 -6.45 -1.02 8.95
N TYR A 155 -5.36 -0.29 9.22
CA TYR A 155 -5.29 1.15 9.03
C TYR A 155 -4.68 1.48 7.67
N VAL A 156 -5.08 2.62 7.11
CA VAL A 156 -4.41 3.30 6.01
C VAL A 156 -3.84 4.59 6.58
N GLU A 157 -2.55 4.79 6.41
CA GLU A 157 -1.75 5.86 6.99
C GLU A 157 -1.09 6.65 5.87
N GLU A 158 -1.12 7.99 5.94
CA GLU A 158 -0.27 8.84 5.11
C GLU A 158 0.92 9.29 5.96
N VAL A 159 2.12 8.84 5.62
CA VAL A 159 3.31 8.99 6.47
C VAL A 159 4.36 9.87 5.78
N GLU A 160 4.77 10.94 6.45
CA GLU A 160 5.89 11.78 6.01
C GLU A 160 7.21 11.08 6.32
N ILE A 161 8.15 11.04 5.36
CA ILE A 161 9.50 10.46 5.54
C ILE A 161 10.63 11.33 4.97
N GLY A 162 10.45 12.67 4.99
CA GLY A 162 11.41 13.61 4.40
C GLY A 162 11.49 13.57 2.88
N GLU A 163 10.49 13.01 2.21
CA GLU A 163 10.33 13.01 0.75
C GLU A 163 9.31 14.07 0.31
N THR A 164 9.26 14.41 -0.98
CA THR A 164 8.42 15.51 -1.52
C THR A 164 6.91 15.27 -1.41
N ALA A 165 6.49 14.04 -1.09
CA ALA A 165 5.11 13.68 -0.79
C ALA A 165 5.09 12.61 0.33
N PRO A 166 4.04 12.57 1.17
CA PRO A 166 3.82 11.46 2.09
C PRO A 166 3.65 10.14 1.34
N ARG A 167 4.05 9.03 1.95
CA ARG A 167 3.80 7.68 1.43
C ARG A 167 2.58 7.06 2.12
N THR A 168 1.70 6.44 1.34
CA THR A 168 0.63 5.61 1.88
C THR A 168 1.19 4.28 2.40
N VAL A 169 0.84 3.96 3.64
CA VAL A 169 1.19 2.73 4.36
C VAL A 169 -0.09 2.04 4.83
N VAL A 170 -0.10 0.71 4.84
CA VAL A 170 -1.22 -0.09 5.34
C VAL A 170 -0.71 -0.99 6.47
N SER A 171 -1.26 -0.81 7.69
CA SER A 171 -0.80 -1.52 8.89
C SER A 171 -1.89 -2.40 9.52
N GLY A 172 -1.50 -3.50 10.15
CA GLY A 172 -2.41 -4.43 10.86
C GLY A 172 -2.74 -4.04 12.30
N LEU A 173 -2.73 -2.75 12.63
CA LEU A 173 -2.60 -2.27 14.02
C LEU A 173 -3.92 -1.91 14.72
N VAL A 174 -5.08 -2.15 14.10
CA VAL A 174 -6.41 -1.74 14.62
C VAL A 174 -6.79 -2.39 15.95
N ASN A 175 -6.24 -3.56 16.26
CA ASN A 175 -6.46 -4.25 17.54
C ASN A 175 -5.49 -3.79 18.64
N PRO A 176 -4.14 -3.76 18.44
CA PRO A 176 -3.19 -3.36 19.48
C PRO A 176 -3.08 -1.84 19.74
N VAL A 177 -3.44 -0.98 18.78
CA VAL A 177 -3.21 0.48 18.88
C VAL A 177 -4.47 1.25 18.49
N SER A 178 -4.86 2.26 19.28
CA SER A 178 -6.04 3.06 18.98
C SER A 178 -5.81 4.05 17.83
N LEU A 179 -6.88 4.43 17.13
CA LEU A 179 -6.80 5.38 16.01
C LEU A 179 -6.25 6.76 16.44
N GLU A 180 -6.47 7.14 17.70
CA GLU A 180 -5.93 8.36 18.31
C GLU A 180 -4.40 8.25 18.52
N GLN A 181 -3.94 7.11 19.05
CA GLN A 181 -2.53 6.78 19.24
C GLN A 181 -1.73 6.61 17.94
N MET A 182 -2.39 6.67 16.77
CA MET A 182 -1.74 6.67 15.45
C MET A 182 -1.55 8.08 14.87
N GLN A 183 -2.33 9.09 15.27
CA GLN A 183 -2.23 10.43 14.68
C GLN A 183 -0.97 11.15 15.17
N ASN A 184 -0.23 11.79 14.26
CA ASN A 184 1.04 12.48 14.53
C ASN A 184 2.10 11.62 15.25
N ARG A 185 2.00 10.28 15.13
CA ARG A 185 2.94 9.37 15.78
C ARG A 185 4.22 9.24 14.95
N MET A 186 5.34 9.41 15.62
CA MET A 186 6.66 9.09 15.09
C MET A 186 6.87 7.58 15.08
N VAL A 187 7.24 7.04 13.92
CA VAL A 187 7.35 5.60 13.65
C VAL A 187 8.62 5.28 12.85
N ILE A 188 8.94 4.00 12.75
CA ILE A 188 10.05 3.49 11.95
C ILE A 188 9.48 2.75 10.73
N LEU A 189 9.95 3.12 9.54
CA LEU A 189 9.51 2.55 8.27
C LEU A 189 10.67 1.91 7.50
N LEU A 190 10.41 0.72 6.95
CA LEU A 190 11.25 0.09 5.94
C LEU A 190 10.84 0.59 4.54
N CYS A 191 11.69 1.42 3.95
CA CYS A 191 11.37 2.29 2.81
C CYS A 191 11.76 1.73 1.44
N ASN A 192 12.48 0.60 1.39
CA ASN A 192 12.93 -0.07 0.16
C ASN A 192 12.26 -1.41 -0.12
N LEU A 193 11.16 -1.77 0.57
CA LEU A 193 10.32 -2.89 0.15
C LEU A 193 9.66 -2.60 -1.20
N LYS A 194 9.41 -3.65 -1.98
CA LYS A 194 8.53 -3.56 -3.15
C LYS A 194 7.10 -3.24 -2.72
N PRO A 195 6.45 -2.19 -3.27
CA PRO A 195 5.07 -1.84 -2.91
C PRO A 195 4.09 -3.01 -3.10
N ALA A 196 3.23 -3.23 -2.12
CA ALA A 196 2.31 -4.38 -2.06
C ALA A 196 0.86 -3.92 -1.98
N LYS A 197 -0.05 -4.56 -2.73
CA LYS A 197 -1.47 -4.23 -2.72
C LYS A 197 -2.20 -5.02 -1.62
N MET A 198 -2.70 -4.33 -0.61
CA MET A 198 -3.47 -4.89 0.50
C MET A 198 -4.93 -4.46 0.36
N LEU A 199 -5.81 -5.42 0.05
CA LEU A 199 -7.28 -5.29 -0.03
C LEU A 199 -7.83 -4.10 -0.84
N GLY A 200 -7.04 -3.52 -1.75
CA GLY A 200 -7.43 -2.42 -2.62
C GLY A 200 -6.38 -1.32 -2.67
N VAL A 201 -5.81 -0.97 -1.51
CA VAL A 201 -4.80 0.07 -1.33
C VAL A 201 -3.39 -0.49 -1.60
N ILE A 202 -2.48 0.35 -2.09
CA ILE A 202 -1.06 0.01 -2.25
C ILE A 202 -0.32 0.56 -1.02
N SER A 203 0.31 -0.33 -0.24
CA SER A 203 1.28 0.07 0.79
C SER A 203 2.66 0.15 0.15
N SER A 204 3.33 1.29 0.27
CA SER A 204 4.68 1.48 -0.28
C SER A 204 5.79 1.00 0.67
N ASN A 205 5.52 0.99 1.98
CA ASN A 205 6.49 0.67 3.04
C ASN A 205 5.89 -0.37 4.02
N GLY A 206 6.74 -0.92 4.90
CA GLY A 206 6.34 -1.64 6.12
C GLY A 206 6.70 -0.85 7.37
N GLY A 207 5.84 -0.91 8.42
CA GLY A 207 6.07 -0.24 9.71
C GLY A 207 6.61 -1.18 10.77
N MET A 208 7.79 -0.89 11.30
CA MET A 208 8.56 -1.80 12.17
C MET A 208 7.96 -1.85 13.58
N CYS A 209 7.55 -3.05 14.01
CA CYS A 209 6.91 -3.30 15.30
C CYS A 209 7.55 -4.47 16.05
N ALA A 210 7.69 -4.36 17.38
CA ALA A 210 7.93 -5.53 18.22
C ALA A 210 6.66 -6.38 18.28
N SER A 211 6.78 -7.71 18.11
CA SER A 211 5.64 -8.62 17.99
C SER A 211 5.88 -9.95 18.72
N SER A 212 4.95 -10.27 19.62
CA SER A 212 4.78 -11.59 20.23
C SER A 212 3.45 -12.22 19.77
N PRO A 213 3.11 -13.45 20.18
CA PRO A 213 1.78 -14.03 19.92
C PRO A 213 0.63 -13.28 20.61
N GLU A 214 0.92 -12.52 21.67
CA GLU A 214 -0.08 -11.89 22.55
C GLU A 214 -0.17 -10.36 22.37
N LYS A 215 0.93 -9.72 21.94
CA LYS A 215 1.06 -8.25 21.92
C LYS A 215 1.89 -7.77 20.73
N VAL A 216 1.59 -6.56 20.26
CA VAL A 216 2.37 -5.81 19.27
C VAL A 216 2.57 -4.39 19.77
N GLU A 217 3.80 -3.87 19.65
CA GLU A 217 4.14 -2.48 19.97
C GLU A 217 4.89 -1.84 18.79
N ILE A 218 4.44 -0.67 18.33
CA ILE A 218 5.18 0.11 17.32
C ILE A 218 6.44 0.68 17.97
N LEU A 219 7.59 0.44 17.34
CA LEU A 219 8.88 0.93 17.82
C LEU A 219 8.90 2.47 17.81
N ALA A 220 9.27 3.06 18.94
CA ALA A 220 9.44 4.48 19.12
C ALA A 220 10.89 4.90 18.75
N PRO A 221 11.07 5.90 17.89
CA PRO A 221 12.39 6.51 17.67
C PRO A 221 12.80 7.43 18.83
N PRO A 222 14.09 7.78 18.95
CA PRO A 222 14.56 8.65 20.03
C PRO A 222 14.00 10.07 19.92
N THR A 223 13.94 10.77 21.07
CA THR A 223 13.45 12.16 21.16
C THR A 223 14.25 13.10 20.24
N GLY A 224 13.57 13.99 19.53
CA GLY A 224 14.20 14.90 18.56
C GLY A 224 14.45 14.31 17.17
N SER A 225 14.05 13.05 16.92
CA SER A 225 13.98 12.52 15.56
C SER A 225 13.02 13.33 14.68
N VAL A 226 13.26 13.34 13.37
CA VAL A 226 12.44 14.03 12.36
C VAL A 226 12.16 13.09 11.16
N PRO A 227 11.09 13.33 10.38
CA PRO A 227 10.83 12.56 9.16
C PRO A 227 12.06 12.53 8.22
N GLY A 228 12.43 11.33 7.77
CA GLY A 228 13.57 11.11 6.88
C GLY A 228 14.92 10.90 7.56
N ASP A 229 15.02 11.04 8.89
CA ASP A 229 16.19 10.56 9.64
C ASP A 229 16.45 9.08 9.32
N LYS A 230 17.70 8.72 9.01
CA LYS A 230 18.09 7.33 8.77
C LYS A 230 18.43 6.63 10.09
N ILE A 231 17.92 5.41 10.25
CA ILE A 231 18.43 4.50 11.27
C ILE A 231 19.68 3.82 10.72
N VAL A 232 20.66 3.63 11.60
CA VAL A 232 21.86 2.85 11.33
C VAL A 232 22.12 1.85 12.46
N SER A 233 23.05 0.95 12.22
CA SER A 233 23.75 0.19 13.26
C SER A 233 25.23 0.21 12.90
N ASP A 234 26.06 0.89 13.68
CA ASP A 234 27.47 1.12 13.33
C ASP A 234 28.32 -0.17 13.23
N ALA A 235 27.85 -1.30 13.77
CA ALA A 235 28.44 -2.63 13.57
C ALA A 235 28.24 -3.21 12.15
N PHE A 236 27.30 -2.66 11.37
CA PHE A 236 26.94 -3.13 10.02
C PHE A 236 26.93 -1.95 9.03
N PRO A 237 28.10 -1.41 8.66
CA PRO A 237 28.21 -0.28 7.74
C PRO A 237 27.97 -0.71 6.28
N GLY A 238 27.05 -0.03 5.59
CA GLY A 238 26.77 -0.26 4.18
C GLY A 238 25.69 0.67 3.62
N GLU A 239 25.36 0.51 2.34
CA GLU A 239 24.28 1.25 1.67
C GLU A 239 23.08 0.32 1.36
N PRO A 240 21.85 0.76 1.68
CA PRO A 240 20.62 0.01 1.38
C PRO A 240 20.44 -0.31 -0.10
N ASP A 241 19.77 -1.43 -0.38
CA ASP A 241 19.41 -1.79 -1.76
C ASP A 241 18.23 -0.92 -2.26
N LYS A 242 18.21 -0.58 -3.55
CA LYS A 242 17.17 0.30 -4.13
C LYS A 242 15.75 -0.28 -4.10
N GLU A 243 15.63 -1.60 -4.29
CA GLU A 243 14.40 -2.38 -4.06
C GLU A 243 14.83 -3.71 -3.45
N LEU A 244 14.30 -4.04 -2.27
CA LEU A 244 14.60 -5.25 -1.53
C LEU A 244 13.75 -6.42 -2.04
N ASN A 245 14.34 -7.61 -2.23
CA ASN A 245 13.59 -8.83 -2.46
C ASN A 245 13.22 -9.48 -1.11
N PRO A 246 11.95 -9.42 -0.65
CA PRO A 246 11.58 -9.84 0.70
C PRO A 246 11.78 -11.35 0.94
N LYS A 247 11.51 -12.18 -0.08
CA LYS A 247 11.51 -13.67 -0.02
C LYS A 247 12.88 -14.34 0.21
N LYS A 248 13.91 -13.56 0.55
CA LYS A 248 15.28 -14.04 0.80
C LYS A 248 16.01 -13.14 1.77
N ILE A 249 16.00 -11.83 1.53
CA ILE A 249 16.86 -10.88 2.27
C ILE A 249 16.18 -10.49 3.58
N TRP A 250 14.91 -10.07 3.53
CA TRP A 250 14.15 -9.72 4.74
C TRP A 250 14.01 -10.92 5.68
N GLU A 251 13.54 -12.07 5.17
CA GLU A 251 13.33 -13.28 5.99
C GLU A 251 14.57 -13.74 6.74
N GLN A 252 15.78 -13.57 6.19
CA GLN A 252 17.04 -13.87 6.87
C GLN A 252 17.42 -12.81 7.92
N ILE A 253 17.26 -11.52 7.59
CA ILE A 253 17.58 -10.44 8.53
C ILE A 253 16.60 -10.43 9.72
N GLN A 254 15.32 -10.68 9.48
CA GLN A 254 14.25 -10.65 10.48
C GLN A 254 14.43 -11.68 11.61
N LEU A 255 15.08 -12.82 11.36
CA LEU A 255 15.39 -13.81 12.40
C LEU A 255 16.34 -13.28 13.48
N ASP A 256 17.20 -12.33 13.12
CA ASP A 256 18.16 -11.68 14.01
C ASP A 256 17.69 -10.28 14.47
N LEU A 257 16.46 -9.87 14.16
CA LEU A 257 15.84 -8.61 14.60
C LEU A 257 14.91 -8.82 15.80
N TYR A 258 15.30 -8.26 16.95
CA TYR A 258 14.55 -8.39 18.20
C TYR A 258 14.79 -7.18 19.12
N THR A 259 13.99 -7.05 20.18
CA THR A 259 14.28 -6.12 21.28
C THR A 259 15.12 -6.79 22.36
N ASN A 260 16.02 -6.06 23.02
CA ASN A 260 16.78 -6.58 24.16
C ASN A 260 16.04 -6.41 25.51
N ASP A 261 16.71 -6.71 26.63
CA ASP A 261 16.20 -6.52 28.00
C ASP A 261 15.88 -5.05 28.37
N GLU A 262 16.41 -4.07 27.64
CA GLU A 262 16.11 -2.64 27.81
C GLU A 262 15.01 -2.14 26.85
N CYS A 263 14.29 -3.05 26.20
CA CYS A 263 13.35 -2.79 25.09
C CYS A 263 13.99 -2.12 23.84
N VAL A 264 15.32 -2.01 23.75
CA VAL A 264 16.02 -1.42 22.60
C VAL A 264 15.94 -2.36 21.41
N ALA A 265 15.58 -1.83 20.23
CA ALA A 265 15.58 -2.58 18.98
C ALA A 265 17.03 -2.86 18.54
N ILE A 266 17.36 -4.13 18.32
CA ILE A 266 18.71 -4.60 17.97
C ILE A 266 18.71 -5.56 16.78
N TYR A 267 19.83 -5.59 16.05
CA TYR A 267 20.17 -6.60 15.05
C TYR A 267 21.48 -7.28 15.47
N LYS A 268 21.47 -8.59 15.72
CA LYS A 268 22.65 -9.35 16.18
C LYS A 268 23.37 -8.72 17.39
N GLY A 269 22.61 -8.11 18.31
CA GLY A 269 23.14 -7.40 19.47
C GLY A 269 23.54 -5.92 19.24
N ALA A 270 23.62 -5.46 17.99
CA ALA A 270 23.91 -4.06 17.68
C ALA A 270 22.62 -3.21 17.65
N PRO A 271 22.58 -2.03 18.30
CA PRO A 271 21.37 -1.22 18.42
C PRO A 271 21.04 -0.42 17.16
N PHE A 272 19.74 -0.19 16.96
CA PHE A 272 19.21 0.76 15.99
C PHE A 272 19.34 2.18 16.53
N GLU A 273 20.26 2.97 15.98
CA GLU A 273 20.48 4.37 16.36
C GLU A 273 20.04 5.33 15.26
N VAL A 274 19.44 6.46 15.63
CA VAL A 274 19.40 7.67 14.81
C VAL A 274 20.57 8.55 15.24
N LYS A 275 21.54 8.74 14.33
CA LYS A 275 22.88 9.29 14.66
C LYS A 275 22.81 10.58 15.48
N GLY A 276 23.37 10.54 16.69
CA GLY A 276 23.44 11.69 17.58
C GLY A 276 22.13 12.08 18.26
N LYS A 277 21.09 11.24 18.15
CA LYS A 277 19.80 11.38 18.84
C LYS A 277 19.51 10.23 19.80
N GLY A 278 20.02 9.04 19.49
CA GLY A 278 19.99 7.86 20.37
C GLY A 278 19.30 6.65 19.74
N VAL A 279 18.90 5.70 20.60
CA VAL A 279 18.42 4.38 20.15
C VAL A 279 16.90 4.26 20.09
N CYS A 280 16.42 3.47 19.13
CA CYS A 280 15.02 3.11 18.95
C CYS A 280 14.57 2.03 19.95
N ARG A 281 13.36 2.12 20.50
CA ARG A 281 12.87 1.23 21.57
C ARG A 281 11.40 0.81 21.39
N ALA A 282 11.04 -0.39 21.84
CA ALA A 282 9.67 -0.73 22.21
C ALA A 282 9.26 -0.02 23.52
N GLN A 283 7.99 -0.13 23.92
CA GLN A 283 7.45 0.58 25.09
C GLN A 283 7.56 -0.27 26.36
N THR A 284 7.30 -1.58 26.24
CA THR A 284 7.44 -2.58 27.32
C THR A 284 7.93 -3.95 26.83
N MET A 285 7.96 -4.19 25.52
CA MET A 285 8.32 -5.50 24.96
C MET A 285 9.83 -5.70 24.89
N THR A 286 10.38 -6.41 25.88
CA THR A 286 11.74 -7.00 25.86
C THR A 286 11.77 -8.32 25.10
N ASN A 287 12.96 -8.74 24.62
CA ASN A 287 13.24 -10.06 24.04
C ASN A 287 12.20 -10.55 23.01
N SER A 288 11.66 -9.61 22.23
CA SER A 288 10.55 -9.82 21.31
C SER A 288 11.00 -9.60 19.87
N GLY A 289 10.66 -10.53 18.97
CA GLY A 289 11.00 -10.41 17.55
C GLY A 289 10.35 -9.20 16.89
N ILE A 290 11.06 -8.57 15.96
CA ILE A 290 10.58 -7.39 15.21
C ILE A 290 10.06 -7.84 13.83
N LYS A 291 9.00 -7.17 13.36
CA LYS A 291 8.34 -7.41 12.07
C LYS A 291 7.96 -6.09 11.39
#